data_AF-A0A959K4S3-F1
#
_entry.id   AF-A0A959K4S3-F1
#
_cell.length_a   1.000
_cell.length_b   1.000
_cell.length_c   1.000
_cell.angle_alpha   90.00
_cell.angle_beta   90.00
_cell.angle_gamma   90.00
#
_symmetry.space_group_name_H-M   'P 1'
#
loop_
_entity.id
_entity.type
_entity.pdbx_description
1 polymer ?
#
loop_
_entity_poly.entity_id
_entity_poly.type
_entity_poly.pdbx_seq_one_letter_code
_entity_poly.pdbx_strand_id
1 'polypeptide(L)'
;MKIRNFQIIMIALLIGLRMLEVSAQNNTAVQNVMIEIPEVALLDLEGGHGSDIHFAPQRPTEAGMAVDFSNQTNNELWINYSSITNRSTEPTRDIKVQITSGRIPSGMMLQVSAGSDAGRGDGTMGTPVGTITLDRSAQSLITGVGSAYTGNGTGRGHQLKYQLSLNEEEGSYAQLDLDESASVSIMYTLTDQ
;
A
#
# COMPACT_ATOMS: atom_id res chain seq x y z
N MET A 1 95.42 -27.04 -19.17
CA MET A 1 94.24 -27.71 -18.57
C MET A 1 93.69 -26.91 -17.37
N LYS A 2 93.33 -25.63 -17.55
CA LYS A 2 92.75 -24.76 -16.49
C LYS A 2 91.53 -23.96 -16.98
N ILE A 3 91.45 -23.67 -18.28
CA ILE A 3 90.35 -22.93 -18.92
C ILE A 3 89.02 -23.74 -18.94
N ARG A 4 89.11 -25.07 -19.11
CA ARG A 4 87.92 -25.95 -19.15
C ARG A 4 87.17 -25.99 -17.82
N ASN A 5 87.89 -25.87 -16.70
CA ASN A 5 87.27 -25.87 -15.37
C ASN A 5 86.62 -24.52 -15.07
N PHE A 6 87.16 -23.41 -15.60
CA PHE A 6 86.56 -22.08 -15.47
C PHE A 6 85.26 -21.95 -16.27
N GLN A 7 85.19 -22.54 -17.47
CA GLN A 7 83.95 -22.61 -18.25
C GLN A 7 82.86 -23.44 -17.57
N ILE A 8 83.22 -24.54 -16.90
CA ILE A 8 82.27 -25.38 -16.17
C ILE A 8 81.71 -24.65 -14.94
N ILE A 9 82.54 -23.85 -14.24
CA ILE A 9 82.10 -23.02 -13.11
C ILE A 9 81.19 -21.87 -13.58
N MET A 10 81.47 -21.26 -14.73
CA MET A 10 80.63 -20.19 -15.29
C MET A 10 79.26 -20.72 -15.77
N ILE A 11 79.22 -21.95 -16.30
CA ILE A 11 77.97 -22.64 -16.68
C ILE A 11 77.19 -23.07 -15.42
N ALA A 12 77.86 -23.50 -14.35
CA ALA A 12 77.21 -23.80 -13.08
C ALA A 12 76.64 -22.53 -12.39
N LEU A 13 77.32 -21.38 -12.54
CA LEU A 13 76.84 -20.09 -12.03
C LEU A 13 75.64 -19.55 -12.83
N LEU A 14 75.57 -19.87 -14.13
CA LEU A 14 74.42 -19.57 -15.00
C LEU A 14 73.22 -20.50 -14.77
N ILE A 15 73.42 -21.72 -14.28
CA ILE A 15 72.33 -22.63 -13.86
C ILE A 15 71.85 -22.33 -12.43
N GLY A 16 72.66 -21.58 -11.65
CA GLY A 16 72.23 -20.94 -10.40
C GLY A 16 71.40 -19.67 -10.60
N LEU A 17 71.06 -19.28 -11.84
CA LEU A 17 70.07 -18.24 -12.10
C LEU A 17 68.71 -18.71 -11.56
N ARG A 18 68.42 -18.24 -10.35
CA ARG A 18 67.13 -17.65 -10.02
C ARG A 18 65.95 -18.56 -10.37
N MET A 19 65.68 -19.52 -9.50
CA MET A 19 64.30 -19.73 -9.07
C MET A 19 63.82 -18.42 -8.42
N LEU A 20 63.56 -17.40 -9.23
CA LEU A 20 62.68 -16.32 -8.83
C LEU A 20 61.32 -16.98 -8.80
N GLU A 21 60.87 -17.33 -7.59
CA GLU A 21 59.45 -17.39 -7.34
C GLU A 21 58.92 -15.99 -7.67
N VAL A 22 58.47 -15.80 -8.90
CA VAL A 22 57.61 -14.67 -9.25
C VAL A 22 56.27 -14.99 -8.60
N SER A 23 56.20 -14.76 -7.29
CA SER A 23 54.94 -14.65 -6.60
C SER A 23 54.23 -13.46 -7.23
N ALA A 24 53.16 -13.70 -7.97
CA ALA A 24 52.27 -12.63 -8.40
C ALA A 24 51.87 -11.84 -7.15
N GLN A 25 52.28 -10.57 -7.07
CA GLN A 25 51.92 -9.71 -5.96
C GLN A 25 50.44 -9.35 -6.15
N ASN A 26 49.55 -10.04 -5.46
CA ASN A 26 48.11 -9.74 -5.50
C ASN A 26 47.86 -8.38 -4.82
N ASN A 27 47.92 -7.32 -5.62
CA ASN A 27 47.64 -5.95 -5.20
C ASN A 27 46.13 -5.66 -5.33
N THR A 28 45.32 -6.34 -4.52
CA THR A 28 43.87 -6.13 -4.46
C THR A 28 43.50 -5.31 -3.23
N ALA A 29 42.48 -4.48 -3.37
CA ALA A 29 41.87 -3.73 -2.28
C ALA A 29 40.35 -3.99 -2.29
N VAL A 30 39.75 -4.09 -1.11
CA VAL A 30 38.31 -4.24 -0.93
C VAL A 30 37.77 -2.96 -0.28
N GLN A 31 36.64 -2.48 -0.78
CA GLN A 31 35.83 -1.47 -0.10
C GLN A 31 34.45 -2.03 0.19
N ASN A 32 33.84 -1.56 1.25
CA ASN A 32 32.45 -1.86 1.57
C ASN A 32 31.57 -0.69 1.10
N VAL A 33 30.48 -1.01 0.42
CA VAL A 33 29.41 -0.07 0.10
C VAL A 33 28.21 -0.44 0.95
N MET A 34 27.72 0.50 1.74
CA MET A 34 26.49 0.34 2.51
C MET A 34 25.31 0.86 1.69
N ILE A 35 24.28 0.05 1.58
CA ILE A 35 23.01 0.39 0.92
C ILE A 35 21.92 0.24 1.96
N GLU A 36 21.16 1.30 2.19
CA GLU A 36 20.03 1.32 3.11
C GLU A 36 18.73 1.50 2.33
N ILE A 37 17.70 0.77 2.75
CA ILE A 37 16.34 0.90 2.21
C ILE A 37 15.46 1.36 3.37
N PRO A 38 14.80 2.52 3.27
CA PRO A 38 13.93 3.00 4.34
C PRO A 38 12.64 2.20 4.37
N GLU A 39 12.06 2.08 5.55
CA GLU A 39 10.67 1.71 5.71
C GLU A 39 9.77 2.86 5.23
N VAL A 40 8.68 2.54 4.55
CA VAL A 40 7.72 3.53 4.03
C VAL A 40 6.32 3.02 4.32
N ALA A 41 5.48 3.88 4.89
CA ALA A 41 4.05 3.62 5.13
C ALA A 41 3.27 4.92 4.91
N LEU A 42 2.96 5.22 3.65
CA LEU A 42 2.21 6.41 3.24
C LEU A 42 0.90 5.98 2.60
N LEU A 43 -0.20 6.62 2.98
CA LEU A 43 -1.54 6.41 2.43
C LEU A 43 -2.17 7.77 2.13
N ASP A 44 -2.89 7.85 1.02
CA ASP A 44 -3.64 9.04 0.62
C ASP A 44 -5.00 8.66 0.01
N LEU A 45 -5.94 9.59 0.07
CA LEU A 45 -7.23 9.52 -0.61
C LEU A 45 -7.27 10.54 -1.74
N GLU A 46 -7.41 10.03 -2.96
CA GLU A 46 -7.35 10.85 -4.17
C GLU A 46 -8.71 10.86 -4.87
N GLY A 47 -9.26 12.05 -5.08
CA GLY A 47 -10.53 12.26 -5.76
C GLY A 47 -10.46 13.43 -6.72
N GLY A 48 -11.30 13.43 -7.77
CA GLY A 48 -11.29 14.48 -8.79
C GLY A 48 -11.63 15.88 -8.25
N HIS A 49 -12.35 15.94 -7.12
CA HIS A 49 -12.85 17.17 -6.51
C HIS A 49 -12.60 17.23 -4.99
N GLY A 50 -11.54 16.56 -4.52
CA GLY A 50 -11.24 16.38 -3.09
C GLY A 50 -11.72 15.03 -2.57
N SER A 51 -11.71 14.87 -1.24
CA SER A 51 -12.03 13.62 -0.54
C SER A 51 -13.43 13.58 0.08
N ASP A 52 -14.19 14.67 -0.02
CA ASP A 52 -15.50 14.77 0.61
C ASP A 52 -16.58 14.13 -0.27
N ILE A 53 -17.48 13.37 0.37
CA ILE A 53 -18.64 12.74 -0.29
C ILE A 53 -19.91 13.34 0.28
N HIS A 54 -20.83 13.71 -0.60
CA HIS A 54 -22.14 14.21 -0.21
C HIS A 54 -23.23 13.30 -0.77
N PHE A 55 -24.04 12.72 0.14
CA PHE A 55 -25.24 11.99 -0.20
C PHE A 55 -26.47 12.86 0.05
N ALA A 56 -27.38 12.89 -0.92
CA ALA A 56 -28.62 13.65 -0.86
C ALA A 56 -29.76 12.78 -1.40
N PRO A 57 -30.36 11.92 -0.54
CA PRO A 57 -31.56 11.17 -0.86
C PRO A 57 -32.67 12.09 -1.39
N GLN A 58 -33.45 11.62 -2.36
CA GLN A 58 -34.45 12.45 -3.02
C GLN A 58 -35.77 12.40 -2.26
N ARG A 59 -36.32 13.57 -1.94
CA ARG A 59 -37.65 13.67 -1.34
C ARG A 59 -38.73 13.19 -2.32
N PRO A 60 -39.82 12.56 -1.83
CA PRO A 60 -40.94 12.18 -2.68
C PRO A 60 -41.64 13.41 -3.27
N THR A 61 -42.20 13.27 -4.47
CA THR A 61 -43.01 14.32 -5.14
C THR A 61 -44.51 14.13 -4.97
N GLU A 62 -44.94 12.97 -4.45
CA GLU A 62 -46.34 12.60 -4.22
C GLU A 62 -46.52 12.17 -2.75
N ALA A 63 -47.64 12.56 -2.14
CA ALA A 63 -47.90 12.19 -0.75
C ALA A 63 -48.08 10.67 -0.59
N GLY A 64 -47.54 10.11 0.49
CA GLY A 64 -47.57 8.68 0.75
C GLY A 64 -46.41 7.87 0.13
N MET A 65 -45.56 8.50 -0.68
CA MET A 65 -44.34 7.88 -1.19
C MET A 65 -43.17 8.07 -0.21
N ALA A 66 -42.22 7.13 -0.23
CA ALA A 66 -41.01 7.16 0.59
C ALA A 66 -39.91 8.06 -0.01
N VAL A 67 -38.95 8.49 0.82
CA VAL A 67 -37.66 9.04 0.36
C VAL A 67 -36.92 8.00 -0.48
N ASP A 68 -36.37 8.43 -1.62
CA ASP A 68 -35.63 7.57 -2.54
C ASP A 68 -34.12 7.57 -2.22
N PHE A 69 -33.62 6.38 -1.85
CA PHE A 69 -32.21 6.10 -1.57
C PHE A 69 -31.51 5.31 -2.70
N SER A 70 -32.21 4.97 -3.78
CA SER A 70 -31.73 4.03 -4.81
C SER A 70 -30.45 4.48 -5.53
N ASN A 71 -30.21 5.79 -5.61
CA ASN A 71 -29.08 6.38 -6.33
C ASN A 71 -27.99 6.98 -5.44
N GLN A 72 -27.92 6.59 -4.16
CA GLN A 72 -26.93 7.15 -3.22
C GLN A 72 -25.61 6.37 -3.26
N THR A 73 -24.88 6.49 -4.37
CA THR A 73 -23.53 5.91 -4.54
C THR A 73 -22.49 6.96 -4.90
N ASN A 74 -21.24 6.75 -4.48
CA ASN A 74 -20.09 7.54 -4.92
C ASN A 74 -18.92 6.60 -5.23
N ASN A 75 -18.26 6.81 -6.37
CA ASN A 75 -17.09 6.02 -6.80
C ASN A 75 -15.91 6.93 -7.23
N GLU A 76 -15.80 8.13 -6.65
CA GLU A 76 -14.84 9.14 -7.14
C GLU A 76 -13.47 9.01 -6.47
N LEU A 77 -13.43 8.41 -5.28
CA LEU A 77 -12.23 8.30 -4.47
C LEU A 77 -11.40 7.07 -4.81
N TRP A 78 -10.09 7.22 -4.68
CA TRP A 78 -9.09 6.18 -4.85
C TRP A 78 -8.19 6.15 -3.62
N ILE A 79 -7.84 4.95 -3.16
CA ILE A 79 -6.79 4.78 -2.16
C ILE A 79 -5.45 4.66 -2.88
N ASN A 80 -4.56 5.60 -2.59
CA ASN A 80 -3.16 5.55 -2.99
C ASN A 80 -2.27 5.22 -1.80
N TYR A 81 -1.17 4.51 -2.06
CA TYR A 81 -0.20 4.22 -1.02
C TYR A 81 1.19 3.94 -1.60
N SER A 82 2.18 4.17 -0.74
CA SER A 82 3.54 3.68 -0.90
C SER A 82 3.92 2.92 0.36
N SER A 83 4.43 1.71 0.18
CA SER A 83 4.73 0.77 1.24
C SER A 83 6.09 0.13 0.95
N ILE A 84 6.99 0.18 1.93
CA ILE A 84 8.18 -0.66 1.98
C ILE A 84 8.14 -1.33 3.35
N THR A 85 8.13 -2.66 3.36
CA THR A 85 7.91 -3.50 4.54
C THR A 85 9.19 -4.21 4.96
N ASN A 86 9.30 -4.51 6.25
CA ASN A 86 10.34 -5.42 6.72
C ASN A 86 9.87 -6.87 6.57
N ARG A 87 10.34 -7.55 5.51
CA ARG A 87 9.95 -8.94 5.20
C ARG A 87 10.19 -9.94 6.34
N SER A 88 11.05 -9.64 7.31
CA SER A 88 11.39 -10.55 8.40
C SER A 88 10.54 -10.34 9.67
N THR A 89 9.99 -9.15 9.88
CA THR A 89 9.23 -8.83 11.11
C THR A 89 7.78 -8.45 10.83
N GLU A 90 7.52 -7.68 9.77
CA GLU A 90 6.23 -7.09 9.41
C GLU A 90 6.08 -7.19 7.89
N PRO A 91 5.87 -8.41 7.36
CA PRO A 91 5.99 -8.67 5.92
C PRO A 91 4.92 -7.97 5.09
N THR A 92 3.79 -7.65 5.70
CA THR A 92 2.61 -7.06 5.07
C THR A 92 1.93 -6.04 5.97
N ARG A 93 1.12 -5.19 5.36
CA ARG A 93 0.23 -4.23 6.01
C ARG A 93 -1.20 -4.46 5.56
N ASP A 94 -2.13 -4.04 6.41
CA ASP A 94 -3.54 -3.93 6.08
C ASP A 94 -3.93 -2.46 5.98
N ILE A 95 -4.87 -2.15 5.09
CA ILE A 95 -5.57 -0.88 5.07
C ILE A 95 -6.89 -1.08 5.81
N LYS A 96 -7.03 -0.42 6.97
CA LYS A 96 -8.24 -0.44 7.80
C LYS A 96 -9.06 0.81 7.60
N VAL A 97 -10.37 0.69 7.72
CA VAL A 97 -11.34 1.78 7.65
C VAL A 97 -12.19 1.81 8.93
N GLN A 98 -12.53 3.00 9.42
CA GLN A 98 -13.47 3.20 10.52
C GLN A 98 -14.08 4.60 10.53
N ILE A 99 -15.24 4.74 11.18
CA ILE A 99 -15.81 6.02 11.57
C ILE A 99 -15.12 6.52 12.84
N THR A 100 -14.51 7.70 12.78
CA THR A 100 -13.85 8.32 13.94
C THR A 100 -14.72 9.38 14.63
N SER A 101 -15.51 10.11 13.86
CA SER A 101 -16.40 11.18 14.33
C SER A 101 -17.74 11.16 13.61
N GLY A 102 -18.78 11.68 14.27
CA GLY A 102 -20.15 11.59 13.79
C GLY A 102 -20.78 10.21 14.01
N ARG A 103 -22.03 10.07 13.57
CA ARG A 103 -22.79 8.82 13.57
C ARG A 103 -23.60 8.73 12.29
N ILE A 104 -23.78 7.52 11.78
CA ILE A 104 -24.76 7.27 10.72
C ILE A 104 -26.16 7.54 11.31
N PRO A 105 -27.04 8.29 10.62
CA PRO A 105 -28.41 8.51 11.09
C PRO A 105 -29.15 7.19 11.33
N SER A 106 -30.07 7.18 12.29
CA SER A 106 -30.86 6.00 12.62
C SER A 106 -31.69 5.54 11.42
N GLY A 107 -31.87 4.23 11.27
CA GLY A 107 -32.55 3.64 10.11
C GLY A 107 -31.73 3.62 8.81
N MET A 108 -30.50 4.12 8.83
CA MET A 108 -29.62 4.15 7.65
C MET A 108 -28.38 3.28 7.82
N MET A 109 -27.76 2.94 6.70
CA MET A 109 -26.50 2.21 6.65
C MET A 109 -25.58 2.84 5.61
N LEU A 110 -24.31 3.00 5.97
CA LEU A 110 -23.26 3.43 5.05
C LEU A 110 -22.27 2.28 4.84
N GLN A 111 -22.05 1.93 3.58
CA GLN A 111 -21.14 0.86 3.19
C GLN A 111 -20.02 1.39 2.31
N VAL A 112 -18.86 0.72 2.38
CA VAL A 112 -17.72 0.96 1.50
C VAL A 112 -17.12 -0.35 1.01
N SER A 113 -16.67 -0.39 -0.24
CA SER A 113 -15.79 -1.43 -0.76
C SER A 113 -14.63 -0.83 -1.54
N ALA A 114 -13.52 -1.56 -1.63
CA ALA A 114 -12.40 -1.22 -2.49
C ALA A 114 -12.42 -2.14 -3.72
N GLY A 115 -12.19 -1.56 -4.91
CA GLY A 115 -11.98 -2.30 -6.14
C GLY A 115 -10.60 -2.97 -6.19
N SER A 116 -10.37 -3.80 -7.20
CA SER A 116 -9.03 -4.31 -7.52
C SER A 116 -8.06 -3.15 -7.82
N ASP A 117 -6.76 -3.37 -7.60
CA ASP A 117 -5.74 -2.39 -8.02
C ASP A 117 -5.86 -2.06 -9.52
N ALA A 118 -5.64 -0.80 -9.86
CA ALA A 118 -5.69 -0.29 -11.24
C ALA A 118 -4.59 -0.84 -12.16
N GLY A 119 -3.60 -1.56 -11.64
CA GLY A 119 -2.47 -2.10 -12.42
C GLY A 119 -1.51 -1.02 -12.90
N ARG A 120 -1.38 0.06 -12.11
CA ARG A 120 -0.69 1.31 -12.49
C ARG A 120 0.51 1.63 -11.60
N GLY A 121 0.85 0.70 -10.71
CA GLY A 121 1.99 0.70 -9.81
C GLY A 121 2.82 -0.57 -9.93
N ASP A 122 3.60 -0.90 -8.90
CA ASP A 122 4.36 -2.17 -8.80
C ASP A 122 4.40 -2.72 -7.36
N GLY A 123 4.65 -4.02 -7.23
CA GLY A 123 4.72 -4.75 -5.95
C GLY A 123 3.45 -5.51 -5.56
N THR A 124 3.34 -5.84 -4.28
CA THR A 124 2.18 -6.59 -3.74
C THR A 124 1.11 -5.63 -3.23
N MET A 125 0.06 -5.41 -4.04
CA MET A 125 -1.01 -4.42 -3.77
C MET A 125 -2.05 -4.83 -2.72
N GLY A 126 -1.92 -6.02 -2.14
CA GLY A 126 -2.94 -6.58 -1.26
C GLY A 126 -4.25 -6.92 -1.99
N THR A 127 -5.23 -7.38 -1.22
CA THR A 127 -6.50 -7.91 -1.71
C THR A 127 -7.67 -7.23 -1.00
N PRO A 128 -8.61 -6.60 -1.72
CA PRO A 128 -9.84 -6.08 -1.14
C PRO A 128 -10.69 -7.19 -0.49
N VAL A 129 -11.28 -6.92 0.68
CA VAL A 129 -12.06 -7.93 1.42
C VAL A 129 -13.53 -8.02 0.99
N GLY A 130 -14.00 -7.08 0.17
CA GLY A 130 -15.40 -6.93 -0.23
C GLY A 130 -16.07 -5.70 0.40
N THR A 131 -17.40 -5.75 0.54
CA THR A 131 -18.19 -4.66 1.12
C THR A 131 -18.20 -4.72 2.63
N ILE A 132 -17.97 -3.56 3.25
CA ILE A 132 -17.97 -3.35 4.69
C ILE A 132 -19.10 -2.38 5.04
N THR A 133 -19.92 -2.74 6.02
CA THR A 133 -20.78 -1.78 6.71
C THR A 133 -19.95 -1.02 7.73
N LEU A 134 -19.88 0.31 7.57
CA LEU A 134 -19.02 1.16 8.37
C LEU A 134 -19.58 1.38 9.77
N ASP A 135 -18.74 1.14 10.75
CA ASP A 135 -18.98 1.51 12.15
C ASP A 135 -17.72 2.13 12.77
N ARG A 136 -17.69 2.28 14.10
CA ARG A 136 -16.58 2.92 14.84
C ARG A 136 -15.39 2.00 15.09
N SER A 137 -15.48 0.74 14.71
CA SER A 137 -14.45 -0.29 14.86
C SER A 137 -13.57 -0.31 13.62
N ALA A 138 -12.26 -0.45 13.81
CA ALA A 138 -11.33 -0.64 12.70
C ALA A 138 -11.58 -1.98 11.99
N GLN A 139 -11.96 -1.92 10.71
CA GLN A 139 -12.22 -3.08 9.86
C GLN A 139 -11.21 -3.11 8.71
N SER A 140 -10.58 -4.25 8.42
CA SER A 140 -9.67 -4.37 7.27
C SER A 140 -10.46 -4.25 5.96
N LEU A 141 -10.06 -3.33 5.08
CA LEU A 141 -10.64 -3.10 3.76
C LEU A 141 -9.80 -3.72 2.64
N ILE A 142 -8.48 -3.62 2.74
CA ILE A 142 -7.50 -4.27 1.85
C ILE A 142 -6.47 -4.96 2.74
N THR A 143 -6.20 -6.23 2.49
CA THR A 143 -5.28 -7.03 3.31
C THR A 143 -4.04 -7.45 2.54
N GLY A 144 -2.92 -7.64 3.24
CA GLY A 144 -1.72 -8.22 2.65
C GLY A 144 -0.97 -7.30 1.67
N VAL A 145 -1.00 -5.99 1.91
CA VAL A 145 -0.18 -5.01 1.17
C VAL A 145 1.29 -5.23 1.52
N GLY A 146 2.12 -5.59 0.56
CA GLY A 146 3.57 -5.79 0.77
C GLY A 146 4.37 -4.52 0.53
N SER A 147 5.62 -4.68 0.09
CA SER A 147 6.37 -3.58 -0.50
C SER A 147 5.77 -3.27 -1.89
N ALA A 148 5.19 -2.09 -2.05
CA ALA A 148 4.42 -1.68 -3.23
C ALA A 148 4.26 -0.15 -3.33
N TYR A 149 3.99 0.36 -4.52
CA TYR A 149 3.51 1.73 -4.72
C TYR A 149 2.44 1.75 -5.81
N THR A 150 1.35 2.49 -5.62
CA THR A 150 0.22 2.47 -6.58
C THR A 150 0.30 3.54 -7.67
N GLY A 151 1.22 4.49 -7.54
CA GLY A 151 1.19 5.78 -8.25
C GLY A 151 0.36 6.81 -7.47
N ASN A 152 0.09 7.97 -8.07
CA ASN A 152 -0.62 9.07 -7.42
C ASN A 152 -1.79 9.58 -8.27
N GLY A 153 -2.88 9.97 -7.59
CA GLY A 153 -4.07 10.56 -8.20
C GLY A 153 -5.13 9.55 -8.63
N THR A 154 -6.25 10.07 -9.15
CA THR A 154 -7.38 9.26 -9.61
C THR A 154 -6.97 8.21 -10.65
N GLY A 155 -7.51 7.00 -10.54
CA GLY A 155 -7.17 5.88 -11.43
C GLY A 155 -5.89 5.14 -11.06
N ARG A 156 -5.37 5.35 -9.85
CA ARG A 156 -4.22 4.65 -9.27
C ARG A 156 -4.66 3.95 -7.98
N GLY A 157 -4.14 2.76 -7.72
CA GLY A 157 -4.51 2.00 -6.52
C GLY A 157 -5.93 1.46 -6.61
N HIS A 158 -6.70 1.57 -5.53
CA HIS A 158 -8.00 0.93 -5.42
C HIS A 158 -9.13 1.97 -5.40
N GLN A 159 -10.05 1.89 -6.36
CA GLN A 159 -11.24 2.74 -6.37
C GLN A 159 -12.15 2.37 -5.19
N LEU A 160 -12.61 3.37 -4.44
CA LEU A 160 -13.61 3.19 -3.39
C LEU A 160 -15.00 3.28 -3.99
N LYS A 161 -15.89 2.40 -3.56
CA LYS A 161 -17.33 2.48 -3.81
C LYS A 161 -18.06 2.66 -2.49
N TYR A 162 -18.66 3.82 -2.31
CA TYR A 162 -19.55 4.11 -1.20
C TYR A 162 -21.01 3.95 -1.60
N GLN A 163 -21.82 3.46 -0.67
CA GLN A 163 -23.27 3.33 -0.81
C GLN A 163 -23.92 3.76 0.51
N LEU A 164 -24.82 4.72 0.45
CA LEU A 164 -25.76 5.01 1.52
C LEU A 164 -27.10 4.34 1.18
N SER A 165 -27.73 3.69 2.16
CA SER A 165 -29.04 3.08 1.98
C SER A 165 -29.88 3.21 3.25
N LEU A 166 -31.18 2.98 3.11
CA LEU A 166 -31.99 2.59 4.25
C LEU A 166 -31.49 1.22 4.75
N ASN A 167 -31.54 0.99 6.05
CA ASN A 167 -31.35 -0.36 6.59
C ASN A 167 -32.52 -1.26 6.12
N GLU A 168 -32.21 -2.52 5.81
CA GLU A 168 -33.16 -3.52 5.32
C GLU A 168 -34.11 -4.03 6.44
N GLU A 169 -33.79 -3.75 7.71
CA GLU A 169 -34.63 -4.10 8.85
C GLU A 169 -36.01 -3.42 8.78
N GLU A 170 -37.06 -4.17 9.11
CA GLU A 170 -38.42 -3.65 9.20
C GLU A 170 -38.49 -2.52 10.24
N GLY A 171 -39.12 -1.40 9.87
CA GLY A 171 -39.22 -0.23 10.73
C GLY A 171 -38.07 0.77 10.62
N SER A 172 -37.02 0.49 9.84
CA SER A 172 -35.88 1.42 9.62
C SER A 172 -36.34 2.79 9.13
N TYR A 173 -37.34 2.85 8.25
CA TYR A 173 -37.89 4.12 7.77
C TYR A 173 -38.50 4.97 8.89
N ALA A 174 -39.09 4.36 9.92
CA ALA A 174 -39.69 5.07 11.05
C ALA A 174 -38.64 5.67 12.00
N GLN A 175 -37.37 5.30 11.85
CA GLN A 175 -36.25 5.84 12.62
C GLN A 175 -35.62 7.06 11.96
N LEU A 176 -36.00 7.39 10.72
CA LEU A 176 -35.47 8.56 10.02
C LEU A 176 -35.91 9.83 10.73
N ASP A 177 -34.93 10.66 11.07
CA ASP A 177 -35.14 11.96 11.72
C ASP A 177 -34.29 13.02 11.00
N LEU A 178 -34.93 14.13 10.62
CA LEU A 178 -34.28 15.24 9.92
C LEU A 178 -33.16 15.86 10.77
N ASP A 179 -33.34 15.88 12.08
CA ASP A 179 -32.39 16.46 13.03
C ASP A 179 -31.13 15.58 13.20
N GLU A 180 -31.14 14.36 12.66
CA GLU A 180 -29.98 13.47 12.61
C GLU A 180 -29.13 13.63 11.34
N SER A 181 -29.44 14.61 10.49
CA SER A 181 -28.56 14.98 9.36
C SER A 181 -27.14 15.27 9.88
N ALA A 182 -26.16 14.46 9.46
CA ALA A 182 -24.84 14.44 10.08
C ALA A 182 -23.70 14.44 9.06
N SER A 183 -22.57 15.00 9.48
CA SER A 183 -21.26 14.75 8.87
C SER A 183 -20.55 13.65 9.64
N VAL A 184 -19.94 12.72 8.91
CA VAL A 184 -19.21 11.58 9.48
C VAL A 184 -17.78 11.60 8.97
N SER A 185 -16.82 11.48 9.87
CA SER A 185 -15.40 11.40 9.53
C SER A 185 -14.97 9.95 9.43
N ILE A 186 -14.46 9.56 8.27
CA ILE A 186 -13.98 8.21 7.98
C ILE A 186 -12.46 8.26 7.91
N MET A 187 -11.79 7.38 8.64
CA MET A 187 -10.34 7.30 8.67
C MET A 187 -9.87 6.00 8.05
N TYR A 188 -8.84 6.12 7.20
CA TYR A 188 -8.12 5.00 6.61
C TYR A 188 -6.73 4.92 7.23
N THR A 189 -6.31 3.72 7.62
CA THR A 189 -5.01 3.50 8.26
C THR A 189 -4.29 2.35 7.55
N LEU A 190 -3.07 2.59 7.10
CA LEU A 190 -2.15 1.54 6.68
C LEU A 190 -1.39 1.05 7.92
N THR A 191 -1.54 -0.22 8.29
CA THR A 191 -1.03 -0.77 9.56
C THR A 191 -0.31 -2.10 9.37
N ASP A 192 0.82 -2.28 10.05
CA ASP A 192 1.59 -3.53 10.03
C ASP A 192 0.78 -4.73 10.53
N GLN A 193 1.09 -5.91 10.00
CA GLN A 193 0.55 -7.23 10.39
C GLN A 193 1.66 -8.17 10.84
#